data_AF-A0A9P7TC73-F1
#
_entry.id   AF-A0A9P7TC73-F1
#
_cell.length_a   1.000
_cell.length_b   1.000
_cell.length_c   1.000
_cell.angle_alpha   90.00
_cell.angle_beta   90.00
_cell.angle_gamma   90.00
#
_symmetry.space_group_name_H-M   'P 1'
#
loop_
_entity.id
_entity.type
_entity.pdbx_description
1 polymer ?
#
loop_
_entity_poly.entity_id
_entity_poly.type
_entity_poly.pdbx_seq_one_letter_code
_entity_poly.pdbx_strand_id
1 'polypeptide(L)'
;MPPRFISPITSLCCRPTASAPLRSLTACLAGLTIQPQQVRHASILGNLANNPGSVQRRTRVGRGASSRHGKTSGRGSKGTGQRGKVKPRFQGGQTPLIVSHGRRGFTN
;
A
#
# COMPACT_ATOMS: atom_id res chain seq x y z
N MET A 1 3.79 -24.60 -17.54
CA MET A 1 2.82 -23.95 -16.64
C MET A 1 1.55 -23.70 -17.44
N PRO A 2 0.39 -24.24 -17.06
CA PRO A 2 -0.84 -23.93 -17.76
C PRO A 2 -1.31 -22.49 -17.45
N PRO A 3 -1.98 -21.80 -18.38
CA PRO A 3 -2.54 -20.46 -18.17
C PRO A 3 -3.74 -20.50 -17.22
N ARG A 4 -3.94 -19.43 -16.44
CA ARG A 4 -5.05 -19.30 -15.50
C ARG A 4 -6.32 -18.84 -16.23
N PHE A 5 -7.37 -19.64 -16.17
CA PHE A 5 -8.72 -19.23 -16.54
C PHE A 5 -9.24 -18.17 -15.57
N ILE A 6 -9.75 -17.05 -16.11
CA ILE A 6 -10.47 -16.02 -15.37
C ILE A 6 -11.94 -16.44 -15.35
N SER A 7 -12.49 -16.70 -14.18
CA SER A 7 -13.92 -17.00 -14.01
C SER A 7 -14.77 -15.74 -14.25
N PRO A 8 -15.92 -15.85 -14.93
CA PRO A 8 -16.80 -14.71 -15.15
C PRO A 8 -17.61 -14.38 -13.89
N ILE A 9 -17.77 -13.08 -13.70
CA ILE A 9 -18.62 -12.43 -12.70
C ILE A 9 -20.07 -12.88 -12.96
N THR A 10 -20.67 -13.62 -12.04
CA THR A 10 -22.12 -13.85 -12.04
C THR A 10 -22.81 -12.64 -11.43
N SER A 11 -23.30 -11.75 -12.30
CA SER A 11 -24.30 -10.76 -11.95
C SER A 11 -25.66 -11.45 -11.77
N LEU A 12 -26.04 -11.77 -10.53
CA LEU A 12 -27.42 -12.16 -10.26
C LEU A 12 -28.24 -10.90 -10.01
N CYS A 13 -28.90 -10.44 -11.07
CA CYS A 13 -29.97 -9.47 -11.03
C CYS A 13 -31.19 -10.11 -10.35
N CYS A 14 -31.48 -9.72 -9.11
CA CYS A 14 -32.81 -9.89 -8.53
C CYS A 14 -33.38 -8.50 -8.24
N ARG A 15 -34.35 -8.08 -9.07
CA ARG A 15 -35.23 -6.94 -8.78
C ARG A 15 -36.35 -7.41 -7.86
N PRO A 16 -36.59 -6.78 -6.69
CA PRO A 16 -37.88 -6.88 -6.04
C PRO A 16 -38.81 -5.79 -6.59
N THR A 17 -39.90 -6.21 -7.23
CA THR A 17 -41.03 -5.33 -7.55
C THR A 17 -42.03 -5.32 -6.38
N ALA A 18 -42.29 -4.10 -5.92
CA ALA A 18 -43.53 -3.60 -5.30
C ALA A 18 -44.10 -4.33 -4.07
N SER A 19 -44.06 -3.64 -2.93
CA SER A 19 -45.26 -2.97 -2.38
C SER A 19 -44.89 -2.34 -1.04
N ALA A 20 -45.06 -1.02 -0.94
CA ALA A 20 -45.05 -0.37 0.35
C ALA A 20 -46.32 -0.80 1.12
N PRO A 21 -46.21 -0.97 2.44
CA PRO A 21 -47.17 -0.32 3.31
C PRO A 21 -46.44 0.72 4.17
N LEU A 22 -46.92 1.95 4.02
CA LEU A 22 -46.88 3.07 4.96
C LEU A 22 -46.17 2.79 6.30
N ARG A 23 -45.05 3.50 6.49
CA ARG A 23 -44.60 4.14 7.74
C ARG A 23 -44.74 3.30 9.01
N SER A 24 -44.04 2.18 9.09
CA SER A 24 -43.72 1.60 10.39
C SER A 24 -42.71 2.48 11.11
N LEU A 25 -43.12 3.12 12.20
CA LEU A 25 -42.25 3.85 13.15
C LEU A 25 -41.04 2.99 13.54
N THR A 26 -41.20 1.66 13.54
CA THR A 26 -40.15 0.68 13.82
C THR A 26 -39.04 0.67 12.76
N ALA A 27 -39.36 0.89 11.47
CA ALA A 27 -38.35 0.97 10.41
C ALA A 27 -37.59 2.31 10.44
N CYS A 28 -38.26 3.41 10.84
CA CYS A 28 -37.62 4.71 11.03
C CYS A 28 -36.72 4.76 12.28
N LEU A 29 -37.09 4.04 13.35
CA LEU A 29 -36.29 3.95 14.58
C LEU A 29 -35.20 2.86 14.54
N ALA A 30 -35.22 1.95 13.55
CA ALA A 30 -34.19 0.92 13.38
C ALA A 30 -32.77 1.51 13.16
N GLY A 31 -32.67 2.74 12.65
CA GLY A 31 -31.40 3.48 12.53
C GLY A 31 -30.89 4.09 13.85
N LEU A 32 -31.74 4.19 14.88
CA LEU A 32 -31.37 4.76 16.19
C LEU A 32 -30.86 3.70 17.18
N THR A 33 -31.18 2.41 16.97
CA THR A 33 -30.78 1.32 17.89
C THR A 33 -29.42 0.71 17.55
N ILE A 34 -28.85 1.01 16.38
CA ILE A 34 -27.47 0.65 16.05
C ILE A 34 -26.63 1.91 16.20
N GLN A 35 -26.54 2.43 17.42
CA GLN A 35 -25.43 3.30 17.77
C GLN A 35 -24.17 2.41 17.70
N PRO A 36 -23.19 2.68 16.81
CA PRO A 36 -21.90 2.03 16.94
C PRO A 36 -21.41 2.31 18.35
N GLN A 37 -21.05 1.26 19.10
CA GLN A 37 -20.58 1.39 20.48
C GLN A 37 -19.56 2.54 20.55
N GLN A 38 -19.95 3.64 21.20
CA GLN A 38 -19.07 4.75 21.45
C GLN A 38 -18.01 4.25 22.42
N VAL A 39 -16.83 3.89 21.92
CA VAL A 39 -15.70 3.45 22.74
C VAL A 39 -15.32 4.62 23.64
N ARG A 40 -15.76 4.58 24.89
CA ARG A 40 -15.38 5.60 25.88
C ARG A 40 -13.98 5.28 26.35
N HIS A 41 -12.99 5.98 25.82
CA HIS A 41 -11.63 5.84 26.27
C HIS A 41 -11.47 6.56 27.62
N ALA A 42 -10.84 5.89 28.59
CA ALA A 42 -10.73 6.38 29.97
C ALA A 42 -9.95 7.69 30.11
N SER A 43 -9.05 8.00 29.16
CA SER A 43 -8.30 9.25 29.11
C SER A 43 -8.18 9.76 27.67
N ILE A 44 -8.02 11.08 27.52
CA ILE A 44 -7.85 11.75 26.21
C ILE A 44 -6.61 11.23 25.47
N LEU A 45 -5.58 10.83 26.21
CA LEU A 45 -4.33 10.31 25.65
C LEU A 45 -4.52 9.01 24.85
N GLY A 46 -5.56 8.22 25.16
CA GLY A 46 -5.87 6.98 24.41
C GLY A 46 -6.46 7.19 23.01
N ASN A 47 -6.85 8.43 22.67
CA ASN A 47 -7.58 8.77 21.44
C ASN A 47 -6.80 9.59 20.45
N LEU A 48 -5.58 9.97 20.80
CA LEU A 48 -4.75 10.79 19.95
C LEU A 48 -4.28 9.95 18.77
N ALA A 49 -4.59 10.43 17.56
CA ALA A 49 -4.11 9.87 16.31
C ALA A 49 -3.72 11.01 15.37
N ASN A 50 -2.74 10.75 14.51
CA ASN A 50 -2.37 11.69 13.47
C ASN A 50 -3.45 11.77 12.38
N ASN A 51 -3.41 12.82 11.58
CA ASN A 51 -4.25 12.94 10.40
C ASN A 51 -4.10 11.71 9.47
N PRO A 52 -5.19 11.19 8.88
CA PRO A 52 -5.12 10.03 8.01
C PRO A 52 -4.16 10.28 6.83
N GLY A 53 -3.28 9.31 6.56
CA GLY A 53 -2.27 9.43 5.50
C GLY A 53 -0.99 10.17 5.91
N SER A 54 -0.94 10.80 7.09
CA SER A 54 0.28 11.43 7.61
C SER A 54 1.45 10.44 7.76
N VAL A 55 1.15 9.17 8.06
CA VAL A 55 2.16 8.12 8.25
C VAL A 55 1.86 6.94 7.33
N GLN A 56 2.87 6.54 6.56
CA GLN A 56 2.82 5.32 5.73
C GLN A 56 3.53 4.17 6.43
N ARG A 57 3.02 2.95 6.25
CA ARG A 57 3.64 1.75 6.82
C ARG A 57 4.98 1.46 6.14
N ARG A 58 6.05 1.36 6.94
CA ARG A 58 7.37 0.95 6.44
C ARG A 58 7.34 -0.48 5.91
N THR A 59 7.83 -0.67 4.70
CA THR A 59 8.07 -2.00 4.13
C THR A 59 9.20 -2.70 4.90
N ARG A 60 8.89 -3.85 5.50
CA ARG A 60 9.87 -4.69 6.22
C ARG A 60 10.31 -5.84 5.31
N VAL A 61 11.55 -5.78 4.83
CA VAL A 61 12.13 -6.81 3.96
C VAL A 61 12.60 -8.03 4.78
N GLY A 62 12.63 -9.21 4.16
CA GLY A 62 13.11 -10.45 4.81
C GLY A 62 12.16 -11.02 5.86
N ARG A 63 10.85 -10.76 5.76
CA ARG A 63 9.82 -11.22 6.73
C ARG A 63 8.79 -12.14 6.07
N GLY A 64 9.27 -13.27 5.55
CA GLY A 64 8.42 -14.30 4.93
C GLY A 64 8.07 -14.05 3.47
N ALA A 65 7.64 -15.11 2.77
CA ALA A 65 7.39 -15.08 1.33
C ALA A 65 6.18 -14.21 0.93
N SER A 66 5.14 -14.15 1.77
CA SER A 66 3.93 -13.36 1.54
C SER A 66 4.17 -11.84 1.51
N SER A 67 5.26 -11.38 2.13
CA SER A 67 5.62 -9.95 2.19
C SER A 67 6.12 -9.36 0.85
N ARG A 68 6.16 -10.14 -0.24
CA ARG A 68 6.77 -9.84 -1.56
C ARG A 68 8.29 -9.62 -1.56
N HIS A 69 8.89 -9.30 -0.42
CA HIS A 69 10.33 -9.08 -0.25
C HIS A 69 10.97 -10.09 0.71
N GLY A 70 10.48 -11.32 0.72
CA GLY A 70 10.99 -12.39 1.59
C GLY A 70 12.39 -12.87 1.20
N LYS A 71 12.45 -13.76 0.21
CA LYS A 71 13.65 -14.58 -0.06
C LYS A 71 14.91 -13.78 -0.37
N THR A 72 14.80 -12.74 -1.18
CA THR A 72 15.96 -11.97 -1.67
C THR A 72 16.01 -10.55 -1.11
N SER A 73 15.00 -10.14 -0.33
CA SER A 73 14.86 -8.77 0.16
C SER A 73 14.98 -7.70 -0.95
N GLY A 74 14.61 -8.03 -2.19
CA GLY A 74 14.72 -7.14 -3.35
C GLY A 74 16.12 -7.04 -3.97
N ARG A 75 17.10 -7.84 -3.54
CA ARG A 75 18.49 -7.77 -4.03
C ARG A 75 18.81 -8.66 -5.23
N GLY A 76 17.87 -9.46 -5.75
CA GLY A 76 18.12 -10.39 -6.88
C GLY A 76 18.78 -11.72 -6.50
N SER A 77 19.73 -12.22 -7.31
CA SER A 77 20.50 -13.46 -7.04
C SER A 77 21.97 -13.33 -7.48
N LYS A 78 22.90 -13.88 -6.68
CA LYS A 78 24.32 -14.15 -6.98
C LYS A 78 25.16 -13.00 -7.60
N GLY A 79 24.75 -11.74 -7.49
CA GLY A 79 25.50 -10.57 -7.96
C GLY A 79 26.25 -9.80 -6.86
N THR A 80 27.18 -8.91 -7.25
CA THR A 80 27.96 -8.06 -6.32
C THR A 80 27.06 -7.20 -5.42
N GLY A 81 25.95 -6.68 -5.96
CA GLY A 81 24.96 -5.90 -5.20
C GLY A 81 24.17 -6.68 -4.14
N GLN A 82 24.27 -8.01 -4.12
CA GLN A 82 23.71 -8.81 -3.02
C GLN A 82 24.59 -8.78 -1.78
N ARG A 83 25.91 -8.87 -2.01
CA ARG A 83 26.95 -9.07 -0.98
C ARG A 83 27.49 -7.75 -0.48
N GLY A 84 27.65 -6.76 -1.37
CA GLY A 84 28.29 -5.48 -1.07
C GLY A 84 27.58 -4.31 -1.75
N LYS A 85 28.28 -3.17 -1.78
CA LYS A 85 27.81 -1.92 -2.38
C LYS A 85 28.76 -1.51 -3.49
N VAL A 86 28.22 -1.15 -4.65
CA VAL A 86 28.96 -0.51 -5.74
C VAL A 86 28.77 1.00 -5.62
N LYS A 87 29.82 1.78 -5.89
CA LYS A 87 29.72 3.25 -5.86
C LYS A 87 28.70 3.73 -6.90
N PRO A 88 27.75 4.62 -6.57
CA PRO A 88 26.71 5.07 -7.51
C PRO A 88 27.24 5.72 -8.79
N ARG A 89 28.44 6.31 -8.75
CA ARG A 89 29.09 6.99 -9.89
C ARG A 89 29.91 6.05 -10.78
N PHE A 90 29.99 4.76 -10.46
CA PHE A 90 30.79 3.79 -11.21
C PHE A 90 30.05 3.34 -12.49
N GLN A 91 30.70 3.50 -13.65
CA GLN A 91 30.14 3.17 -14.97
C GLN A 91 30.68 1.84 -15.56
N GLY A 92 31.17 0.93 -14.70
CA GLY A 92 31.67 -0.38 -15.16
C GLY A 92 33.07 -0.37 -15.78
N GLY A 93 33.80 0.75 -15.72
CA GLY A 93 35.14 0.92 -16.28
C GLY A 93 35.25 2.08 -17.27
N GLN A 94 34.12 2.57 -17.78
CA GLN A 94 34.06 3.75 -18.64
C GLN A 94 34.46 5.04 -17.88
N THR A 95 35.18 5.94 -18.56
CA THR A 95 35.51 7.27 -18.03
C THR A 95 34.24 8.12 -17.92
N PRO A 96 33.97 8.75 -16.76
CA PRO A 96 32.73 9.49 -16.57
C PRO A 96 32.74 10.80 -17.38
N LEU A 97 31.57 11.24 -17.83
CA LEU A 97 31.41 12.42 -18.69
C LEU A 97 32.03 13.70 -18.13
N ILE A 98 32.01 13.87 -16.80
CA ILE A 98 32.62 15.03 -16.12
C ILE A 98 34.15 15.10 -16.30
N VAL A 99 34.79 13.95 -16.50
CA VAL A 99 36.24 13.86 -16.78
C VAL A 99 36.47 14.04 -18.28
N SER A 100 35.64 13.43 -19.12
CA SER A 100 35.78 13.52 -20.58
C SER A 100 35.48 14.92 -21.14
N HIS A 101 34.44 15.60 -20.65
CA HIS A 101 34.00 16.91 -21.15
C HIS A 101 34.42 18.07 -20.24
N GLY A 102 34.88 17.78 -19.01
CA GLY A 102 35.24 18.80 -18.02
C GLY A 102 34.05 19.53 -17.39
N ARG A 103 34.34 20.40 -16.42
CA ARG A 103 33.37 21.37 -15.89
C ARG A 103 33.34 22.58 -16.82
N ARG A 104 32.13 23.06 -17.16
CA ARG A 104 31.95 24.27 -17.98
C ARG A 104 31.82 25.50 -17.09
N GLY A 105 32.60 26.55 -17.36
CA GLY A 105 32.50 27.86 -16.72
C GLY A 105 32.82 27.89 -15.22
N PHE A 106 32.36 28.94 -14.53
CA PHE A 106 32.45 29.14 -13.08
C PHE A 106 31.16 29.77 -12.52
N THR A 107 30.92 29.67 -11.22
CA THR A 107 29.82 30.36 -10.52
C THR A 107 30.26 31.77 -10.15
N ASN A 108 29.52 32.78 -10.60
CA ASN A 108 29.76 34.19 -10.28
C ASN A 108 29.53 34.47 -8.78
#